data_AF-A0A4V6A4K3-F1
#
_entry.id   AF-A0A4V6A4K3-F1
#
_cell.length_a   1.000
_cell.length_b   1.000
_cell.length_c   1.000
_cell.angle_alpha   90.00
_cell.angle_beta   90.00
_cell.angle_gamma   90.00
#
_symmetry.space_group_name_H-M   'P 1'
#
loop_
_entity.id
_entity.type
_entity.pdbx_description
1 polymer ?
#
loop_
_entity_poly.entity_id
_entity_poly.type
_entity_poly.pdbx_seq_one_letter_code
_entity_poly.pdbx_strand_id
1 'polypeptide(L)'
;MGTDMMLLVDDDSFHILFNSLLGQASVNHLHMHALFWPYDSDLIFRRFDELSRGIYAIRRPDWFISAFAFQLAAVNEFDTFIENITKCVDLFAEQKIAHNVFFTRAPLIRTSGPLRHEERFPSSQLVTAYVFPRRSITGAKPPTNFNPAANELAGCLTSYTYRFFEAVTETSALRIIEEDCVLEDEHFEKLARDVVTAITGEVSSEDDEDSLGERKDSSEQLTSPELDELRDSFHTFELRSPKRFANPGSLSDRSRSYTVL
;
A
#
# COMPACT_ATOMS: atom_id res chain seq x y z
N MET A 1 1.68 -14.01 -9.40
CA MET A 1 2.73 -13.11 -9.95
C MET A 1 3.39 -12.28 -8.85
N GLY A 2 2.66 -11.51 -8.03
CA GLY A 2 3.26 -10.76 -6.91
C GLY A 2 4.02 -11.66 -5.93
N THR A 3 3.35 -12.67 -5.38
CA THR A 3 3.97 -13.64 -4.46
C THR A 3 5.19 -14.33 -5.06
N ASP A 4 5.13 -14.75 -6.32
CA ASP A 4 6.25 -15.42 -6.99
C ASP A 4 7.49 -14.51 -7.04
N MET A 5 7.30 -13.24 -7.40
CA MET A 5 8.40 -12.26 -7.41
C MET A 5 8.97 -12.03 -6.01
N MET A 6 8.12 -11.94 -4.99
CA MET A 6 8.59 -11.85 -3.60
C MET A 6 9.46 -13.06 -3.23
N LEU A 7 9.03 -14.28 -3.57
CA LEU A 7 9.79 -15.50 -3.28
C LEU A 7 11.09 -15.64 -4.08
N LEU A 8 11.21 -14.98 -5.23
CA LEU A 8 12.41 -15.00 -6.07
C LEU A 8 13.49 -13.98 -5.65
N VAL A 9 13.09 -12.88 -5.00
CA VAL A 9 14.00 -11.80 -4.60
C VAL A 9 14.25 -11.87 -3.11
N ASP A 10 15.41 -12.36 -2.68
CA ASP A 10 15.79 -12.47 -1.26
C ASP A 10 16.30 -11.14 -0.69
N ASP A 11 15.39 -10.17 -0.55
CA ASP A 11 15.65 -8.83 0.01
C ASP A 11 14.40 -8.30 0.72
N ASP A 12 14.56 -7.78 1.94
CA ASP A 12 13.46 -7.26 2.76
C ASP A 12 12.98 -5.87 2.33
N SER A 13 13.87 -5.12 1.70
CA SER A 13 13.54 -3.82 1.12
C SER A 13 12.77 -3.95 -0.19
N PHE A 14 12.60 -5.15 -0.72
CA PHE A 14 11.84 -5.41 -1.94
C PHE A 14 10.35 -5.51 -1.66
N HIS A 15 9.58 -4.74 -2.42
CA HIS A 15 8.13 -4.64 -2.26
C HIS A 15 7.42 -4.70 -3.61
N ILE A 16 6.19 -5.20 -3.59
CA ILE A 16 5.31 -5.18 -4.76
C ILE A 16 4.03 -4.46 -4.38
N LEU A 17 3.62 -3.54 -5.25
CA LEU A 17 2.44 -2.72 -5.08
C LEU A 17 1.47 -2.92 -6.23
N PHE A 18 0.19 -2.88 -5.93
CA PHE A 18 -0.88 -2.86 -6.92
C PHE A 18 -1.93 -1.81 -6.55
N ASN A 19 -2.40 -1.11 -7.56
CA ASN A 19 -3.46 -0.11 -7.45
C ASN A 19 -4.61 -0.56 -8.35
N SER A 20 -5.79 -0.83 -7.79
CA SER A 20 -6.96 -1.18 -8.59
C SER A 20 -7.46 0.03 -9.39
N LEU A 21 -8.41 -0.22 -10.30
CA LEU A 21 -9.21 0.86 -10.88
C LEU A 21 -9.87 1.69 -9.77
N LEU A 22 -9.86 3.02 -9.91
CA LEU A 22 -10.29 4.01 -8.90
C LEU A 22 -9.47 3.98 -7.58
N GLY A 23 -8.49 3.10 -7.48
CA GLY A 23 -7.53 2.91 -6.40
C GLY A 23 -6.21 3.65 -6.62
N GLN A 24 -6.22 4.80 -7.29
CA GLN A 24 -5.02 5.54 -7.73
C GLN A 24 -4.15 4.85 -8.81
N ALA A 25 -4.72 3.95 -9.61
CA ALA A 25 -4.06 3.46 -10.83
C ALA A 25 -3.87 4.59 -11.85
N SER A 26 -2.66 4.72 -12.40
CA SER A 26 -2.32 5.74 -13.41
C SER A 26 -2.55 5.30 -14.86
N VAL A 27 -2.67 3.98 -15.09
CA VAL A 27 -2.92 3.38 -16.40
C VAL A 27 -4.07 2.37 -16.28
N ASN A 28 -4.72 2.09 -17.40
CA ASN A 28 -5.94 1.27 -17.46
C ASN A 28 -5.69 -0.24 -17.72
N HIS A 29 -4.43 -0.66 -17.78
CA HIS A 29 -4.06 -2.07 -17.91
C HIS A 29 -3.53 -2.61 -16.58
N LEU A 30 -3.69 -3.92 -16.38
CA LEU A 30 -3.13 -4.61 -15.22
C LEU A 30 -1.61 -4.46 -15.22
N HIS A 31 -1.08 -3.84 -14.17
CA HIS A 31 0.35 -3.72 -13.91
C HIS A 31 0.57 -3.73 -12.40
N MET A 32 1.72 -4.23 -11.97
CA MET A 32 2.18 -4.16 -10.59
C MET A 32 3.46 -3.33 -10.58
N HIS A 33 3.69 -2.59 -9.51
CA HIS A 33 4.97 -1.92 -9.28
C HIS A 33 5.85 -2.83 -8.44
N ALA A 34 7.12 -2.95 -8.81
CA ALA A 34 8.13 -3.60 -8.00
C ALA A 34 9.23 -2.58 -7.71
N LEU A 35 9.58 -2.39 -6.44
CA LEU A 35 10.56 -1.40 -6.04
C LEU A 35 11.28 -1.82 -4.77
N PHE A 36 12.43 -1.19 -4.55
CA PHE A 36 13.20 -1.29 -3.33
C PHE A 36 13.05 0.00 -2.53
N TRP A 37 12.76 -0.08 -1.23
CA TRP A 37 12.97 1.04 -0.32
C TRP A 37 13.54 0.57 1.02
N PRO A 38 14.57 1.25 1.57
CA PRO A 38 15.40 0.70 2.65
C PRO A 38 14.80 0.88 4.06
N TYR A 39 13.48 1.01 4.17
CA TYR A 39 12.80 1.32 5.42
C TYR A 39 11.63 0.36 5.65
N ASP A 40 11.56 -0.22 6.84
CA ASP A 40 10.41 -1.05 7.21
C ASP A 40 9.16 -0.18 7.33
N SER A 41 8.07 -0.68 6.75
CA SER A 41 6.75 -0.12 7.03
C SER A 41 6.38 -0.43 8.48
N ASP A 42 5.98 0.58 9.24
CA ASP A 42 5.53 0.37 10.63
C ASP A 42 4.33 -0.58 10.72
N LEU A 43 3.57 -0.75 9.63
CA LEU A 43 2.46 -1.70 9.49
C LEU A 43 2.88 -3.13 9.81
N ILE A 44 4.09 -3.54 9.43
CA ILE A 44 4.56 -4.93 9.62
C ILE A 44 4.76 -5.29 11.09
N PHE A 45 4.86 -4.28 11.97
CA PHE A 45 5.05 -4.45 13.41
C PHE A 45 3.74 -4.29 14.20
N ARG A 46 2.63 -4.02 13.53
CA ARG A 46 1.32 -3.84 14.16
C ARG A 46 0.68 -5.18 14.54
N ARG A 47 -0.16 -5.13 15.57
CA ARG A 47 -1.06 -6.24 15.95
C ARG A 47 -2.28 -6.19 15.04
N PHE A 48 -2.74 -7.36 14.62
CA PHE A 48 -3.95 -7.54 13.81
C PHE A 48 -4.96 -8.37 14.59
N ASP A 49 -6.24 -8.17 14.29
CA ASP A 49 -7.30 -9.07 14.74
C ASP A 49 -7.39 -10.25 13.76
N GLU A 50 -7.48 -11.46 14.28
CA GLU A 50 -7.79 -12.64 13.46
C GLU A 50 -9.31 -12.73 13.29
N LEU A 51 -9.78 -12.61 12.04
CA LEU A 51 -11.20 -12.69 11.72
C LEU A 51 -11.65 -14.14 11.58
N SER A 52 -10.84 -14.95 10.90
CA SER A 52 -10.95 -16.39 10.79
C SER A 52 -9.58 -16.95 10.38
N ARG A 53 -9.40 -18.28 10.43
CA ARG A 53 -8.11 -18.96 10.27
C ARG A 53 -7.32 -18.42 9.06
N GLY A 54 -6.25 -17.66 9.31
CA GLY A 54 -5.37 -17.10 8.29
C GLY A 54 -5.90 -15.86 7.56
N ILE A 55 -6.96 -15.23 8.08
CA ILE A 55 -7.55 -13.97 7.62
C ILE A 55 -7.42 -12.97 8.76
N TYR A 56 -6.62 -11.93 8.55
CA TYR A 56 -6.34 -10.91 9.55
C TYR A 56 -6.86 -9.55 9.10
N ALA A 57 -7.19 -8.69 10.06
CA ALA A 57 -7.53 -7.31 9.78
C ALA A 57 -6.90 -6.35 10.80
N ILE A 58 -6.56 -5.16 10.35
CA ILE A 58 -6.23 -4.01 11.19
C ILE A 58 -7.27 -2.93 10.95
N ARG A 59 -7.71 -2.29 12.03
CA ARG A 59 -8.73 -1.25 12.02
C ARG A 59 -8.14 0.08 12.41
N ARG A 60 -8.87 1.16 12.12
CA ARG A 60 -8.57 2.45 12.75
C ARG A 60 -8.91 2.39 14.24
N PRO A 61 -8.16 3.09 15.11
CA PRO A 61 -6.99 3.92 14.82
C PRO A 61 -5.64 3.17 14.88
N ASP A 62 -5.63 1.84 14.98
CA ASP A 62 -4.41 1.04 15.13
C ASP A 62 -3.50 1.12 13.88
N TRP A 63 -4.12 1.32 12.72
CA TRP A 63 -3.53 1.91 11.51
C TRP A 63 -4.40 3.06 11.00
N PHE A 64 -3.84 3.96 10.19
CA PHE A 64 -4.59 5.13 9.69
C PHE A 64 -5.64 4.80 8.62
N ILE A 65 -5.62 3.58 8.08
CA ILE A 65 -6.65 3.03 7.20
C ILE A 65 -6.86 1.56 7.54
N SER A 66 -8.09 1.07 7.48
CA SER A 66 -8.36 -0.35 7.71
C SER A 66 -7.84 -1.21 6.57
N ALA A 67 -7.32 -2.39 6.88
CA ALA A 67 -6.72 -3.29 5.90
C ALA A 67 -6.92 -4.75 6.28
N PHE A 68 -7.01 -5.62 5.28
CA PHE A 68 -6.87 -7.06 5.44
C PHE A 68 -5.41 -7.46 5.29
N ALA A 69 -4.99 -8.49 6.02
CA ALA A 69 -3.68 -9.10 5.85
C ALA A 69 -3.80 -10.62 5.69
N PHE A 70 -3.01 -11.13 4.77
CA PHE A 70 -2.80 -12.56 4.53
C PHE A 70 -1.31 -12.81 4.59
N GLN A 71 -0.89 -13.91 5.20
CA GLN A 71 0.53 -14.24 5.33
C GLN A 71 0.80 -15.66 4.87
N LEU A 72 1.87 -15.83 4.11
CA LEU A 72 2.41 -17.12 3.72
C LEU A 72 3.33 -17.62 4.83
N ALA A 73 2.81 -18.30 5.84
CA ALA A 73 3.60 -18.71 7.01
C ALA A 73 4.50 -19.94 6.73
N ALA A 74 4.15 -20.74 5.73
CA ALA A 74 4.96 -21.87 5.27
C ALA A 74 4.75 -22.19 3.79
N VAL A 75 5.74 -22.84 3.15
CA VAL A 75 5.70 -23.15 1.71
C VAL A 75 4.50 -24.02 1.31
N ASN A 76 4.05 -24.91 2.21
CA ASN A 76 2.88 -25.76 1.98
C ASN A 76 1.54 -25.01 2.06
N GLU A 77 1.55 -23.75 2.45
CA GLU A 77 0.36 -22.88 2.52
C GLU A 77 0.26 -21.97 1.28
N PHE A 78 1.17 -22.11 0.31
CA PHE A 78 1.24 -21.26 -0.87
C PHE A 78 -0.10 -21.18 -1.62
N ASP A 79 -0.71 -22.32 -1.92
CA ASP A 79 -1.97 -22.35 -2.67
C ASP A 79 -3.10 -21.67 -1.89
N THR A 80 -3.22 -21.92 -0.59
CA THR A 80 -4.21 -21.28 0.28
C THR A 80 -3.99 -19.77 0.39
N PHE A 81 -2.73 -19.34 0.51
CA PHE A 81 -2.37 -17.91 0.54
C PHE A 81 -2.81 -17.19 -0.74
N ILE A 82 -2.50 -17.77 -1.90
CA ILE A 82 -2.91 -17.22 -3.20
C ILE A 82 -4.43 -17.22 -3.34
N GLU A 83 -5.10 -18.31 -2.98
CA GLU A 83 -6.55 -18.44 -3.06
C GLU A 83 -7.25 -17.38 -2.19
N ASN A 84 -6.80 -17.18 -0.96
CA ASN A 84 -7.39 -16.20 -0.03
C ASN A 84 -7.27 -14.77 -0.56
N ILE A 85 -6.08 -14.37 -1.04
CA ILE A 85 -5.88 -13.04 -1.63
C ILE A 85 -6.74 -12.86 -2.87
N THR A 86 -6.79 -13.88 -3.72
CA THR A 86 -7.57 -13.85 -4.97
C THR A 86 -9.06 -13.69 -4.68
N LYS A 87 -9.62 -14.49 -3.77
CA LYS A 87 -11.03 -14.35 -3.35
C LYS A 87 -11.34 -12.99 -2.74
N CYS A 88 -10.43 -12.45 -1.92
CA CYS A 88 -10.58 -11.12 -1.33
C CYS A 88 -10.64 -10.02 -2.41
N VAL A 89 -9.68 -10.05 -3.36
CA VAL A 89 -9.63 -9.07 -4.45
C VAL A 89 -10.78 -9.23 -5.44
N ASP A 90 -11.18 -10.47 -5.75
CA ASP A 90 -12.33 -10.76 -6.62
C ASP A 90 -13.63 -10.25 -6.00
N LEU A 91 -13.85 -10.50 -4.70
CA LEU A 91 -14.98 -9.94 -3.96
C LEU A 91 -15.02 -8.41 -4.07
N PHE A 92 -13.87 -7.74 -3.92
CA PHE A 92 -13.80 -6.29 -4.05
C PHE A 92 -14.10 -5.83 -5.47
N ALA A 93 -13.60 -6.53 -6.48
CA ALA A 93 -13.91 -6.24 -7.88
C ALA A 93 -15.41 -6.40 -8.17
N GLU A 94 -16.04 -7.48 -7.69
CA GLU A 94 -17.47 -7.75 -7.84
C GLU A 94 -18.33 -6.70 -7.15
N GLN A 95 -17.95 -6.30 -5.93
CA GLN A 95 -18.61 -5.24 -5.17
C GLN A 95 -18.22 -3.81 -5.62
N LYS A 96 -17.35 -3.69 -6.63
CA LYS A 96 -16.83 -2.40 -7.17
C LYS A 96 -16.14 -1.54 -6.11
N ILE A 97 -15.45 -2.18 -5.18
CA ILE A 97 -14.64 -1.57 -4.14
C ILE A 97 -13.22 -1.35 -4.69
N ALA A 98 -12.83 -0.08 -4.76
CA ALA A 98 -11.44 0.27 -5.06
C ALA A 98 -10.53 -0.26 -3.94
N HIS A 99 -9.34 -0.71 -4.32
CA HIS A 99 -8.39 -1.27 -3.36
C HIS A 99 -6.94 -1.11 -3.82
N ASN A 100 -6.05 -1.20 -2.84
CA ASN A 100 -4.61 -1.29 -3.05
C ASN A 100 -4.09 -2.58 -2.45
N VAL A 101 -3.02 -3.13 -3.02
CA VAL A 101 -2.33 -4.29 -2.45
C VAL A 101 -0.86 -3.97 -2.27
N PHE A 102 -0.33 -4.34 -1.12
CA PHE A 102 1.08 -4.22 -0.77
C PHE A 102 1.60 -5.59 -0.35
N PHE A 103 2.53 -6.13 -1.12
CA PHE A 103 3.30 -7.30 -0.75
C PHE A 103 4.64 -6.86 -0.19
N THR A 104 5.00 -7.43 0.95
CA THR A 104 6.27 -7.22 1.61
C THR A 104 6.68 -8.48 2.34
N ARG A 105 7.95 -8.54 2.74
CA ARG A 105 8.31 -9.45 3.80
C ARG A 105 7.96 -8.84 5.15
N ALA A 106 7.49 -9.67 6.07
CA ALA A 106 7.11 -9.24 7.41
C ALA A 106 7.35 -10.37 8.43
N PRO A 107 7.54 -10.02 9.71
CA PRO A 107 7.44 -10.98 10.80
C PRO A 107 6.06 -11.66 10.84
N LEU A 108 5.95 -12.75 11.60
CA LEU A 108 4.66 -13.42 11.81
C LEU A 108 3.61 -12.44 12.34
N ILE A 109 2.42 -12.44 11.75
CA ILE A 109 1.32 -11.58 12.19
C ILE A 109 0.98 -11.90 13.65
N ARG A 110 0.94 -10.85 14.48
CA ARG A 110 0.62 -10.97 15.91
C ARG A 110 -0.86 -10.65 16.13
N THR A 111 -1.53 -11.51 16.90
CA THR A 111 -2.93 -11.33 17.31
C THR A 111 -3.09 -10.99 18.79
N SER A 112 -1.98 -10.93 19.53
CA SER A 112 -1.98 -10.64 20.97
C SER A 112 -0.78 -9.77 21.38
N GLY A 113 -0.82 -9.28 22.62
CA GLY A 113 0.21 -8.39 23.16
C GLY A 113 0.01 -6.92 22.75
N PRO A 114 1.09 -6.10 22.76
CA PRO A 114 1.00 -4.68 22.49
C PRO A 114 0.65 -4.37 21.03
N LEU A 115 0.03 -3.21 20.79
CA LEU A 115 -0.40 -2.75 19.46
C LEU A 115 0.77 -2.66 18.46
N ARG A 116 1.94 -2.24 18.92
CA ARG A 116 3.18 -2.20 18.14
C ARG A 116 4.27 -2.97 18.88
N HIS A 117 4.98 -3.83 18.17
CA HIS A 117 6.16 -4.51 18.68
C HIS A 117 7.11 -4.82 17.53
N GLU A 118 8.30 -4.24 17.62
CA GLU A 118 9.36 -4.41 16.63
C GLU A 118 10.26 -5.57 17.06
N GLU A 119 10.37 -6.58 16.20
CA GLU A 119 11.23 -7.73 16.46
C GLU A 119 12.63 -7.45 15.90
N ARG A 120 13.65 -7.48 16.77
CA ARG A 120 15.03 -7.10 16.40
C ARG A 120 15.75 -8.14 15.52
N PHE A 121 15.24 -9.36 15.46
CA PHE A 121 15.78 -10.46 14.68
C PHE A 121 14.62 -11.23 14.08
N PRO A 122 14.12 -10.83 12.90
CA PRO A 122 12.96 -11.50 12.36
C PRO A 122 13.33 -12.95 12.05
N SER A 123 12.64 -13.89 12.71
CA SER A 123 12.62 -15.27 12.25
C SER A 123 11.94 -15.28 10.88
N SER A 124 12.57 -15.92 9.88
CA SER A 124 12.08 -16.09 8.50
C SER A 124 11.14 -14.97 8.01
N GLN A 125 11.67 -13.99 7.28
CA GLN A 125 10.85 -12.92 6.68
C GLN A 125 10.01 -13.46 5.52
N LEU A 126 8.79 -13.84 5.87
CA LEU A 126 7.83 -14.47 4.97
C LEU A 126 6.99 -13.42 4.24
N VAL A 127 6.31 -13.84 3.19
CA VAL A 127 5.53 -12.93 2.35
C VAL A 127 4.19 -12.63 3.01
N THR A 128 3.91 -11.36 3.23
CA THR A 128 2.60 -10.85 3.69
C THR A 128 2.02 -9.95 2.62
N ALA A 129 0.73 -10.14 2.35
CA ALA A 129 -0.05 -9.28 1.48
C ALA A 129 -1.04 -8.48 2.32
N TYR A 130 -0.96 -7.15 2.22
CA TYR A 130 -1.92 -6.24 2.80
C TYR A 130 -2.86 -5.73 1.71
N VAL A 131 -4.17 -5.84 1.92
CA VAL A 131 -5.19 -5.36 0.99
C VAL A 131 -5.94 -4.22 1.67
N PHE A 132 -5.83 -3.02 1.10
CA PHE A 132 -6.45 -1.80 1.59
C PHE A 132 -7.73 -1.51 0.77
N PRO A 133 -8.92 -1.92 1.23
CA PRO A 133 -10.16 -1.44 0.62
C PRO A 133 -10.29 0.06 0.90
N ARG A 134 -10.73 0.82 -0.10
CA ARG A 134 -10.76 2.29 -0.02
C ARG A 134 -11.93 2.89 -0.77
N ARG A 135 -12.24 4.15 -0.47
CA ARG A 135 -13.14 4.95 -1.29
C ARG A 135 -12.60 5.05 -2.72
N SER A 136 -13.51 4.91 -3.67
CA SER A 136 -13.21 5.14 -5.08
C SER A 136 -12.92 6.61 -5.32
N ILE A 137 -11.77 6.91 -5.93
CA ILE A 137 -11.49 8.26 -6.44
C ILE A 137 -12.00 8.33 -7.87
N THR A 138 -12.93 9.25 -8.12
CA THR A 138 -13.52 9.49 -9.44
C THR A 138 -13.12 10.86 -9.97
N GLY A 139 -13.16 11.03 -11.29
CA GLY A 139 -12.75 12.27 -11.95
C GLY A 139 -11.25 12.35 -12.26
N ALA A 140 -10.83 13.50 -12.78
CA ALA A 140 -9.42 13.74 -13.03
C ALA A 140 -8.66 13.77 -11.71
N LYS A 141 -7.50 13.10 -11.66
CA LYS A 141 -6.59 13.17 -10.52
C LYS A 141 -6.32 14.64 -10.23
N PRO A 142 -6.69 15.16 -9.04
CA PRO A 142 -6.45 16.56 -8.75
C PRO A 142 -4.93 16.81 -8.88
N PRO A 143 -4.50 18.03 -9.25
CA PRO A 143 -3.08 18.38 -9.33
C PRO A 143 -2.43 18.46 -7.93
N THR A 144 -2.91 17.67 -6.97
CA THR A 144 -2.39 17.58 -5.61
C THR A 144 -0.99 16.98 -5.63
N ASN A 145 -0.13 17.52 -4.78
CA ASN A 145 1.24 17.02 -4.57
C ASN A 145 1.29 15.67 -3.84
N PHE A 146 0.14 15.15 -3.39
CA PHE A 146 0.01 13.91 -2.65
C PHE A 146 -1.24 13.17 -3.09
N ASN A 147 -1.07 11.88 -3.41
CA ASN A 147 -2.11 11.03 -3.95
C ASN A 147 -1.92 9.64 -3.36
N PRO A 148 -2.64 9.30 -2.27
CA PRO A 148 -2.33 8.09 -1.51
C PRO A 148 -2.66 6.83 -2.33
N ALA A 149 -1.62 6.20 -2.86
CA ALA A 149 -1.68 4.91 -3.52
C ALA A 149 -1.17 3.82 -2.57
N ALA A 150 -0.98 2.59 -3.07
CA ALA A 150 -0.51 1.46 -2.27
C ALA A 150 0.75 1.77 -1.42
N ASN A 151 1.69 2.56 -1.97
CA ASN A 151 2.93 2.93 -1.27
C ASN A 151 2.66 3.78 -0.02
N GLU A 152 1.85 4.82 -0.19
CA GLU A 152 1.48 5.75 0.87
C GLU A 152 0.61 5.07 1.93
N LEU A 153 -0.30 4.18 1.51
CA LEU A 153 -1.14 3.40 2.44
C LEU A 153 -0.34 2.38 3.25
N ALA A 154 0.80 1.92 2.70
CA ALA A 154 1.80 1.14 3.40
C ALA A 154 2.72 2.00 4.29
N GLY A 155 2.52 3.32 4.38
CA GLY A 155 3.31 4.20 5.25
C GLY A 155 4.57 4.78 4.61
N CYS A 156 4.81 4.55 3.31
CA CYS A 156 5.89 5.19 2.57
C CYS A 156 5.36 6.40 1.79
N LEU A 157 5.57 7.61 2.32
CA LEU A 157 5.08 8.84 1.69
C LEU A 157 6.03 9.30 0.58
N THR A 158 5.55 9.28 -0.67
CA THR A 158 6.30 9.84 -1.80
C THR A 158 6.08 11.35 -1.91
N SER A 159 7.17 12.12 -1.91
CA SER A 159 7.12 13.54 -2.23
C SER A 159 7.49 13.79 -3.68
N TYR A 160 6.61 14.51 -4.41
CA TYR A 160 6.84 14.88 -5.80
C TYR A 160 7.36 16.32 -5.96
N THR A 161 7.36 17.13 -4.89
CA THR A 161 7.85 18.51 -4.91
C THR A 161 8.63 18.84 -3.65
N TYR A 162 9.64 19.70 -3.77
CA TYR A 162 10.42 20.17 -2.63
C TYR A 162 9.53 20.87 -1.58
N ARG A 163 8.56 21.66 -2.05
CA ARG A 163 7.59 22.33 -1.18
C ARG A 163 6.77 21.33 -0.36
N PHE A 164 6.28 20.25 -0.99
CA PHE A 164 5.57 19.22 -0.24
C PHE A 164 6.49 18.51 0.75
N PHE A 165 7.73 18.20 0.36
CA PHE A 165 8.70 17.58 1.26
C PHE A 165 8.98 18.42 2.52
N GLU A 166 9.13 19.74 2.38
CA GLU A 166 9.39 20.62 3.52
C GLU A 166 8.15 20.92 4.38
N ALA A 167 6.97 20.99 3.76
CA ALA A 167 5.76 21.45 4.42
C ALA A 167 4.85 20.33 4.93
N VAL A 168 5.01 19.09 4.45
CA VAL A 168 4.15 17.98 4.85
C VAL A 168 4.34 17.68 6.34
N THR A 169 3.22 17.48 7.03
CA THR A 169 3.18 17.01 8.40
C THR A 169 2.40 15.69 8.41
N GLU A 170 2.60 14.88 9.45
CA GLU A 170 1.80 13.67 9.63
C GLU A 170 0.30 14.00 9.62
N THR A 171 -0.11 15.03 10.36
CA THR A 171 -1.51 15.50 10.40
C THR A 171 -2.06 15.84 9.02
N SER A 172 -1.30 16.58 8.19
CA SER A 172 -1.79 16.97 6.86
C SER A 172 -1.86 15.78 5.89
N ALA A 173 -0.92 14.83 5.98
CA ALA A 173 -0.96 13.60 5.18
C ALA A 173 -2.12 12.68 5.60
N LEU A 174 -2.30 12.47 6.91
CA LEU A 174 -3.39 11.65 7.45
C LEU A 174 -4.75 12.21 7.09
N ARG A 175 -4.92 13.55 7.12
CA ARG A 175 -6.16 14.20 6.69
C ARG A 175 -6.49 13.91 5.22
N ILE A 176 -5.49 13.97 4.33
CA ILE A 176 -5.72 13.64 2.91
C ILE A 176 -6.09 12.17 2.76
N ILE A 177 -5.43 11.26 3.48
CA ILE A 177 -5.78 9.82 3.46
C ILE A 177 -7.21 9.60 3.97
N GLU A 178 -7.61 10.29 5.04
CA GLU A 178 -8.96 10.23 5.60
C GLU A 178 -10.02 10.76 4.63
N GLU A 179 -9.75 11.86 3.93
CA GLU A 179 -10.66 12.45 2.94
C GLU A 179 -10.76 11.60 1.66
N ASP A 180 -9.65 11.02 1.19
CA ASP A 180 -9.57 10.40 -0.14
C ASP A 180 -9.70 8.87 -0.15
N CYS A 181 -9.41 8.20 0.97
CA CYS A 181 -9.19 6.75 0.99
C CYS A 181 -10.04 6.00 2.02
N VAL A 182 -10.22 6.54 3.22
CA VAL A 182 -10.81 5.79 4.35
C VAL A 182 -12.25 5.38 4.07
N LEU A 183 -12.57 4.09 4.13
CA LEU A 183 -13.96 3.62 4.18
C LEU A 183 -14.58 3.91 5.55
N GLU A 184 -15.90 4.12 5.58
CA GLU A 184 -16.65 4.17 6.83
C GLU A 184 -16.46 2.85 7.61
N ASP A 185 -16.32 2.94 8.93
CA ASP A 185 -15.98 1.78 9.76
C ASP A 185 -17.06 0.68 9.66
N GLU A 186 -18.35 1.05 9.64
CA GLU A 186 -19.47 0.12 9.44
C GLU A 186 -19.39 -0.62 8.10
N HIS A 187 -18.97 0.07 7.04
CA HIS A 187 -18.78 -0.53 5.72
C HIS A 187 -17.61 -1.51 5.74
N PHE A 188 -16.51 -1.17 6.42
CA PHE A 188 -15.39 -2.09 6.60
C PHE A 188 -15.80 -3.34 7.40
N GLU A 189 -16.59 -3.21 8.47
CA GLU A 189 -17.05 -4.37 9.25
C GLU A 189 -17.95 -5.29 8.43
N LYS A 190 -18.85 -4.73 7.60
CA LYS A 190 -19.62 -5.52 6.65
C LYS A 190 -18.70 -6.25 5.68
N LEU A 191 -17.72 -5.54 5.13
CA LEU A 191 -16.76 -6.11 4.18
C LEU A 191 -15.93 -7.22 4.83
N ALA A 192 -15.56 -7.09 6.10
CA ALA A 192 -14.84 -8.10 6.85
C ALA A 192 -15.65 -9.40 6.98
N ARG A 193 -16.96 -9.30 7.27
CA ARG A 193 -17.87 -10.45 7.28
C ARG A 193 -18.00 -11.09 5.89
N ASP A 194 -18.15 -10.27 4.85
CA ASP A 194 -18.23 -10.74 3.47
C ASP A 194 -16.94 -11.48 3.03
N VAL A 195 -15.76 -10.96 3.41
CA VAL A 195 -14.45 -11.57 3.12
C VAL A 195 -14.32 -12.93 3.81
N VAL A 196 -14.68 -13.02 5.10
CA VAL A 196 -14.66 -14.30 5.83
C VAL A 196 -15.58 -15.30 5.14
N THR A 197 -16.83 -14.90 4.85
CA THR A 197 -17.81 -15.76 4.18
C THR A 197 -17.34 -16.22 2.80
N ALA A 198 -16.76 -15.34 1.99
CA ALA A 198 -16.25 -15.67 0.66
C ALA A 198 -15.07 -16.64 0.71
N ILE A 199 -14.20 -16.54 1.72
CA ILE A 199 -13.00 -17.38 1.84
C ILE A 199 -13.32 -18.74 2.48
N THR A 200 -14.06 -18.76 3.59
CA THR A 200 -14.31 -19.97 4.38
C THR A 200 -15.61 -20.69 4.00
N GLY A 201 -16.56 -19.99 3.38
CA GLY A 201 -17.92 -20.50 3.14
C GLY A 201 -18.80 -20.52 4.40
N GLU A 202 -18.29 -20.05 5.53
CA GLU A 202 -19.05 -19.96 6.79
C GLU A 202 -19.85 -18.65 6.80
N VAL A 203 -21.17 -18.75 7.01
CA VAL A 203 -22.01 -17.56 7.20
C VAL A 203 -21.79 -17.07 8.64
N SER A 204 -21.30 -15.84 8.81
CA SER A 204 -21.16 -15.22 10.13
C SER A 204 -22.53 -15.10 10.81
N SER A 205 -22.68 -15.71 11.99
CA SER A 205 -23.95 -15.84 12.72
C SER A 205 -24.46 -14.58 13.43
N GLU A 206 -24.22 -13.40 12.87
CA GLU A 206 -24.61 -12.10 13.44
C GLU A 206 -25.46 -11.31 12.43
N ASP A 207 -26.56 -11.91 11.99
CA ASP A 207 -27.65 -11.20 11.33
C ASP A 207 -28.79 -11.06 12.34
N ASP A 208 -28.76 -10.02 13.19
CA ASP A 208 -29.97 -9.53 13.85
C ASP A 208 -29.88 -8.00 14.05
N GLU A 209 -30.85 -7.34 13.42
CA GLU A 209 -31.35 -5.98 13.63
C GLU A 209 -30.34 -4.81 13.53
N ASP A 210 -30.42 -4.03 12.44
CA ASP A 210 -30.76 -2.63 12.68
C ASP A 210 -31.49 -1.91 11.54
N SER A 211 -32.48 -1.15 11.98
CA SER A 211 -33.53 -0.51 11.20
C SER A 211 -33.06 0.79 10.53
N LEU A 212 -33.48 0.96 9.27
CA LEU A 212 -33.26 2.15 8.45
C LEU A 212 -33.92 3.39 9.09
N GLY A 213 -33.10 4.28 9.65
CA GLY A 213 -33.45 5.65 9.96
C GLY A 213 -32.85 6.61 8.95
N GLU A 214 -33.67 7.19 8.07
CA GLU A 214 -33.28 8.29 7.20
C GLU A 214 -32.76 9.48 8.04
N ARG A 215 -31.52 9.92 7.80
CA ARG A 215 -31.04 11.24 8.24
C ARG A 215 -30.49 12.03 7.06
N LYS A 216 -31.01 13.25 6.96
CA LYS A 216 -30.68 14.28 5.98
C LYS A 216 -29.23 14.72 6.11
N ASP A 217 -28.57 14.72 4.96
CA ASP A 217 -27.26 15.30 4.71
C ASP A 217 -27.31 16.83 4.87
N SER A 218 -26.36 17.38 5.63
CA SER A 218 -26.05 18.81 5.66
C SER A 218 -24.55 18.97 5.90
N SER A 219 -23.76 18.71 4.86
CA SER A 219 -22.35 19.06 4.81
C SER A 219 -22.19 20.54 4.44
N GLU A 220 -21.92 21.37 5.45
CA GLU A 220 -21.32 22.69 5.23
C GLU A 220 -19.84 22.49 4.92
N GLN A 221 -19.45 22.83 3.70
CA GLN A 221 -18.05 22.83 3.24
C GLN A 221 -17.28 23.95 3.94
N LEU A 222 -16.40 23.58 4.87
CA LEU A 222 -15.38 24.47 5.42
C LEU A 222 -14.10 24.31 4.59
N THR A 223 -13.87 25.23 3.66
CA THR A 223 -12.61 25.35 2.93
C THR A 223 -11.64 26.22 3.75
N SER A 224 -10.48 25.69 4.14
CA SER A 224 -9.41 26.51 4.71
C SER A 224 -8.48 27.01 3.59
N PRO A 225 -8.03 28.28 3.60
CA PRO A 225 -7.19 28.86 2.55
C PRO A 225 -5.80 28.20 2.41
N GLU A 226 -5.33 27.56 3.49
CA GLU A 226 -4.00 26.92 3.56
C GLU A 226 -3.92 25.63 2.71
N LEU A 227 -5.07 25.04 2.36
CA LEU A 227 -5.16 23.83 1.55
C LEU A 227 -4.99 24.09 0.04
N ASP A 228 -5.44 25.25 -0.45
CA ASP A 228 -5.29 25.61 -1.86
C ASP A 228 -3.83 25.90 -2.20
N GLU A 229 -3.06 26.42 -1.25
CA GLU A 229 -1.63 26.65 -1.43
C GLU A 229 -0.80 25.36 -1.58
N LEU A 230 -1.25 24.23 -1.04
CA LEU A 230 -0.61 22.92 -1.21
C LEU A 230 -1.01 22.21 -2.51
N ARG A 231 -2.08 22.66 -3.16
CA ARG A 231 -2.67 22.07 -4.37
C ARG A 231 -2.14 22.66 -5.67
N ASP A 232 -1.49 23.83 -5.64
CA ASP A 232 -1.37 24.68 -6.84
C ASP A 232 0.08 25.01 -7.27
N SER A 233 0.97 24.00 -7.37
CA SER A 233 2.25 24.23 -8.08
C SER A 233 2.89 22.95 -8.63
N PHE A 234 2.62 22.66 -9.90
CA PHE A 234 3.43 21.75 -10.72
C PHE A 234 4.68 22.48 -11.24
N HIS A 235 5.85 22.17 -10.68
CA HIS A 235 7.13 22.41 -11.34
C HIS A 235 7.74 21.06 -11.72
N THR A 236 7.52 20.64 -12.96
CA THR A 236 8.18 19.47 -13.54
C THR A 236 9.68 19.74 -13.64
N PHE A 237 10.51 18.87 -13.06
CA PHE A 237 11.95 18.95 -13.23
C PHE A 237 12.39 18.29 -14.55
N GLU A 238 13.25 18.97 -15.30
CA GLU A 238 14.11 18.30 -16.28
C GLU A 238 15.17 17.48 -15.52
N LEU A 239 15.05 16.16 -15.57
CA LEU A 239 16.10 15.25 -15.11
C LEU A 239 17.34 15.41 -16.00
N ARG A 240 18.29 16.24 -15.61
CA ARG A 240 19.64 16.19 -16.19
C ARG A 240 20.37 14.99 -15.60
N SER A 241 20.28 13.87 -16.30
CA SER A 241 21.13 12.70 -16.07
C SER A 241 22.60 13.15 -15.97
N PRO A 242 23.36 12.72 -14.94
CA PRO A 242 24.78 13.04 -14.87
C PRO A 242 25.49 12.44 -16.09
N LYS A 243 25.83 13.27 -17.07
CA LYS A 243 26.74 12.87 -18.15
C LYS A 243 28.04 12.47 -17.47
N ARG A 244 28.39 11.18 -17.55
CA ARG A 244 29.75 10.71 -17.28
C ARG A 244 30.70 11.63 -18.06
N PHE A 245 31.55 12.37 -17.37
CA PHE A 245 32.63 13.13 -17.98
C PHE A 245 33.59 12.14 -18.65
N ALA A 246 33.37 11.85 -19.92
CA ALA A 246 34.42 11.37 -20.80
C ALA A 246 35.22 12.60 -21.23
N ASN A 247 36.42 12.77 -20.65
CA ASN A 247 37.40 13.74 -21.12
C ASN A 247 37.79 13.42 -22.57
N PRO A 248 37.59 14.32 -23.56
CA PRO A 248 38.16 14.16 -24.89
C PRO A 248 39.49 14.91 -24.91
N GLY A 249 40.60 14.20 -24.75
CA GLY A 249 41.92 14.85 -24.86
C GLY A 249 43.11 14.00 -24.44
N SER A 250 43.53 13.07 -25.29
CA SER A 250 44.95 12.82 -25.63
C SER A 250 45.08 11.51 -26.41
N LEU A 251 44.79 11.58 -27.71
CA LEU A 251 45.39 10.65 -28.65
C LEU A 251 46.70 11.27 -29.13
N SER A 252 47.82 10.85 -28.54
CA SER A 252 49.13 10.91 -29.20
C SER A 252 50.03 9.81 -28.63
N ASP A 253 50.11 8.73 -29.40
CA ASP A 253 51.33 8.05 -29.81
C ASP A 253 52.41 7.81 -28.75
N ARG A 254 52.62 6.52 -28.41
CA ARG A 254 53.96 5.95 -28.25
C ARG A 254 53.93 4.44 -28.32
N SER A 255 54.41 3.95 -29.46
CA SER A 255 55.00 2.62 -29.64
C SER A 255 55.92 2.21 -28.48
N ARG A 256 55.80 0.94 -28.04
CA ARG A 256 56.91 0.05 -27.66
C ARG A 256 56.45 -1.38 -27.35
N SER A 257 56.87 -2.27 -28.25
CA SER A 257 57.23 -3.70 -28.15
C SER A 257 57.14 -4.45 -26.81
N TYR A 258 56.48 -5.63 -26.87
CA TYR A 258 56.73 -6.97 -26.27
C TYR A 258 57.18 -7.10 -24.80
N THR A 259 56.65 -8.04 -23.99
CA THR A 259 56.87 -9.50 -24.15
C THR A 259 55.86 -10.32 -23.34
N VAL A 260 55.51 -11.48 -23.89
CA VAL A 260 54.70 -12.57 -23.33
C VAL A 260 55.50 -13.35 -22.28
N LEU A 261 54.93 -13.59 -21.11
CA LEU A 261 55.01 -14.84 -20.35
C LEU A 261 53.68 -15.06 -19.63
#